data_AF-A0A922XLM8-F1
#
_entry.id   AF-A0A922XLM8-F1
#
_cell.length_a   1.000
_cell.length_b   1.000
_cell.length_c   1.000
_cell.angle_alpha   90.00
_cell.angle_beta   90.00
_cell.angle_gamma   90.00
#
_symmetry.space_group_name_H-M   'P 1'
#
loop_
_entity.id
_entity.type
_entity.pdbx_description
1 polymer ?
#
loop_
_entity_poly.entity_id
_entity_poly.type
_entity_poly.pdbx_seq_one_letter_code
_entity_poly.pdbx_strand_id
1 'polypeptide(L)'
;MKKIIGSFLLAFQNIRSRFFHTLLSVLGIVIGVAALVAILSLIDGMELFAKEQIATTTSLNGVVIHSSTSKMVNEVNVRKDTFAVINYHHFLEAKQAIT
;
A
#
# COMPACT_ATOMS: atom_id res chain seq x y z
N MET A 1 -4.31 -6.29 50.83
CA MET A 1 -3.51 -7.13 49.90
C MET A 1 -3.71 -8.64 50.08
N LYS A 2 -3.67 -9.22 51.29
CA LYS A 2 -3.85 -10.69 51.50
C LYS A 2 -5.12 -11.29 50.87
N LYS A 3 -6.24 -10.55 50.84
CA LYS A 3 -7.50 -11.01 50.22
C LYS A 3 -7.41 -11.17 48.70
N ILE A 4 -6.76 -10.24 48.00
CA ILE A 4 -6.62 -10.26 46.53
C ILE A 4 -5.74 -11.44 46.09
N ILE A 5 -4.64 -11.67 46.80
CA ILE A 5 -3.74 -12.81 46.55
C ILE A 5 -4.47 -14.14 46.80
N GLY A 6 -5.28 -14.24 47.87
CA GLY A 6 -6.13 -15.40 48.11
C GLY A 6 -7.14 -15.65 47.00
N SER A 7 -7.80 -14.60 46.50
CA SER A 7 -8.74 -14.70 45.37
C SER A 7 -8.06 -15.13 44.07
N PHE A 8 -6.85 -14.65 43.79
CA PHE A 8 -6.10 -15.05 42.60
C PHE A 8 -5.66 -16.52 42.66
N LEU A 9 -5.25 -16.98 43.84
CA LEU A 9 -4.89 -18.38 44.07
C LEU A 9 -6.10 -19.32 43.90
N LEU A 10 -7.27 -18.91 44.39
CA LEU A 10 -8.53 -19.63 44.20
C LEU A 10 -8.95 -19.67 42.72
N ALA A 11 -8.79 -18.56 41.99
CA ALA A 11 -9.05 -18.53 40.55
C ALA A 11 -8.12 -19.48 39.77
N PHE A 12 -6.83 -19.51 40.12
CA PHE A 12 -5.85 -20.42 39.50
C PHE A 12 -6.18 -21.89 39.76
N GLN A 13 -6.58 -22.24 40.98
CA GLN A 13 -7.03 -23.61 41.30
C GLN A 13 -8.28 -24.01 40.50
N ASN A 14 -9.23 -23.09 40.31
CA ASN A 14 -10.43 -23.34 39.50
C ASN A 14 -10.10 -23.55 38.00
N ILE A 15 -9.19 -22.74 37.44
CA ILE A 15 -8.71 -22.92 36.06
C ILE A 15 -8.07 -24.30 35.89
N ARG A 16 -7.22 -24.72 36.84
CA ARG A 16 -6.59 -26.05 36.82
C ARG A 16 -7.61 -27.18 36.95
N SER A 17 -8.63 -27.02 37.80
CA SER A 17 -9.68 -28.03 37.98
C SER A 17 -10.54 -28.21 36.74
N ARG A 18 -10.71 -27.17 35.90
CA ARG A 18 -11.49 -27.21 34.65
C ARG A 18 -10.61 -27.02 33.42
N PHE A 19 -9.41 -27.60 33.45
CA PHE A 19 -8.33 -27.37 32.48
C PHE A 19 -8.78 -27.46 31.01
N PHE A 20 -9.46 -28.54 30.62
CA PHE A 20 -9.90 -28.73 29.23
C PHE A 20 -10.88 -27.66 28.76
N HIS A 21 -11.86 -27.28 29.59
CA HIS A 21 -12.84 -26.27 29.24
C HIS A 21 -12.20 -24.88 29.13
N THR A 22 -11.34 -24.52 30.08
CA THR A 22 -10.67 -23.21 30.07
C THR A 22 -9.68 -23.11 28.91
N LEU A 23 -8.92 -24.18 28.62
CA LEU A 23 -8.03 -24.21 27.46
C LEU A 23 -8.79 -24.08 26.15
N LEU A 24 -9.85 -24.87 25.95
CA LEU A 24 -10.60 -24.85 24.69
C LEU A 24 -11.28 -23.50 24.45
N SER A 25 -11.74 -22.84 25.52
CA SER A 25 -12.29 -21.48 25.46
C SER A 25 -11.25 -20.44 25.07
N VAL A 26 -10.06 -20.47 25.69
CA VAL A 26 -8.97 -19.54 25.36
C VAL A 26 -8.43 -19.82 23.95
N LEU A 27 -8.34 -21.09 23.55
CA LEU A 27 -7.89 -21.50 22.23
C LEU A 27 -8.79 -20.91 21.13
N GLY A 28 -10.11 -20.92 21.32
CA GLY A 28 -11.05 -20.30 20.38
C GLY A 28 -10.78 -18.81 20.16
N ILE A 29 -10.50 -18.07 21.24
CA ILE A 29 -10.15 -16.64 21.17
C ILE A 29 -8.83 -16.44 20.43
N VAL A 30 -7.81 -17.24 20.75
CA VAL A 30 -6.48 -17.15 20.12
C VAL A 30 -6.56 -17.46 18.62
N ILE A 31 -7.27 -18.52 18.22
CA ILE A 31 -7.46 -18.87 16.81
C ILE A 31 -8.22 -17.76 16.08
N GLY A 32 -9.28 -17.21 16.68
CA GLY A 32 -10.05 -16.13 16.09
C GLY A 32 -9.22 -14.88 15.82
N VAL A 33 -8.45 -14.42 16.82
CA VAL A 33 -7.57 -13.26 16.65
C VAL A 33 -6.44 -13.56 15.66
N ALA A 34 -5.83 -14.75 15.73
CA ALA A 34 -4.74 -15.13 14.82
C ALA A 34 -5.18 -15.17 13.36
N ALA A 35 -6.37 -15.71 13.06
CA ALA A 35 -6.90 -15.76 11.71
C ALA A 35 -7.17 -14.35 11.16
N LEU A 36 -7.74 -13.46 11.98
CA LEU A 36 -8.00 -12.08 11.61
C LEU A 36 -6.69 -11.35 11.30
N VAL A 37 -5.70 -11.45 12.20
CA VAL A 37 -4.37 -10.84 11.99
C VAL A 37 -3.68 -11.39 10.75
N ALA A 38 -3.76 -12.71 10.51
CA ALA A 38 -3.16 -13.33 9.33
C ALA A 38 -3.75 -12.79 8.02
N ILE A 39 -5.08 -12.64 7.95
CA ILE A 39 -5.75 -12.11 6.77
C ILE A 39 -5.39 -10.63 6.57
N LEU A 40 -5.38 -9.81 7.62
CA LEU A 40 -4.99 -8.40 7.51
C LEU A 40 -3.56 -8.25 7.01
N SER A 41 -2.62 -8.99 7.60
CA SER A 41 -1.22 -8.97 7.15
C SER A 41 -1.06 -9.46 5.70
N LEU A 42 -1.89 -10.40 5.26
CA LEU A 42 -1.90 -10.85 3.87
C LEU A 42 -2.41 -9.75 2.93
N ILE A 43 -3.49 -9.05 3.31
CA ILE A 43 -4.04 -7.93 2.55
C ILE A 43 -2.97 -6.84 2.39
N ASP A 44 -2.35 -6.42 3.49
CA ASP A 44 -1.32 -5.38 3.49
C ASP A 44 -0.10 -5.80 2.65
N GLY A 45 0.33 -7.06 2.78
CA GLY A 45 1.43 -7.62 1.98
C GLY A 45 1.12 -7.66 0.49
N MET A 46 -0.11 -8.01 0.12
CA MET A 46 -0.56 -8.00 -1.29
C MET A 46 -0.67 -6.58 -1.84
N GLU A 47 -1.12 -5.61 -1.04
CA GLU A 47 -1.16 -4.20 -1.46
C GLU A 47 0.26 -3.69 -1.76
N LEU A 48 1.21 -3.94 -0.86
CA LEU A 48 2.59 -3.56 -1.05
C LEU A 48 3.18 -4.23 -2.30
N PHE A 49 3.01 -5.54 -2.44
CA PHE A 49 3.48 -6.28 -3.61
C PHE A 49 2.88 -5.75 -4.91
N ALA A 50 1.57 -5.46 -4.94
CA ALA A 50 0.93 -4.89 -6.13
C ALA A 50 1.49 -3.52 -6.49
N LYS A 51 1.72 -2.65 -5.50
CA LYS A 51 2.36 -1.34 -5.72
C LYS A 51 3.77 -1.48 -6.27
N GLU A 52 4.57 -2.39 -5.73
CA GLU A 52 5.93 -2.67 -6.23
C GLU A 52 5.93 -3.21 -7.65
N GLN A 53 5.01 -4.13 -7.97
CA GLN A 53 4.85 -4.68 -9.31
C GLN A 53 4.41 -3.60 -10.31
N ILE A 54 3.50 -2.71 -9.92
CA ILE A 54 3.12 -1.54 -10.74
C ILE A 54 4.33 -0.63 -10.93
N ALA A 55 5.08 -0.29 -9.88
CA ALA A 55 6.25 0.58 -9.97
C ALA A 55 7.39 -0.03 -10.83
N THR A 56 7.57 -1.35 -10.77
CA THR A 56 8.64 -2.06 -11.50
C THR A 56 8.26 -2.30 -12.96
N THR A 57 7.01 -2.70 -13.23
CA THR A 57 6.55 -3.05 -14.57
C THR A 57 6.04 -1.82 -15.34
N THR A 58 5.60 -0.79 -14.62
CA THR A 58 5.18 0.49 -15.17
C THR A 58 6.23 1.52 -14.75
N SER A 59 7.22 1.77 -15.61
CA SER A 59 8.17 2.87 -15.44
C SER A 59 7.41 4.20 -15.50
N LEU A 60 6.78 4.63 -14.40
CA LEU A 60 6.18 5.95 -14.28
C LEU A 60 7.27 6.98 -13.95
N ASN A 61 8.21 7.08 -14.88
CA ASN A 61 8.79 8.34 -15.35
C ASN A 61 8.80 8.32 -16.88
N GLY A 62 7.73 7.81 -17.48
CA GLY A 62 7.49 7.92 -18.92
C GLY A 62 7.00 9.32 -19.23
N VAL A 63 7.90 10.19 -19.70
CA VAL A 63 7.52 11.49 -20.26
C VAL A 63 6.83 11.24 -21.61
N VAL A 64 5.51 11.31 -21.64
CA VAL A 64 4.72 11.13 -22.88
C VAL A 64 4.64 12.46 -23.62
N ILE A 65 5.35 12.55 -24.75
CA ILE A 65 5.34 13.72 -25.63
C ILE A 65 4.27 13.51 -26.70
N HIS A 66 3.25 14.36 -26.73
CA HIS A 66 2.22 14.35 -27.78
C HIS A 66 2.34 15.61 -28.64
N SER A 67 2.15 15.45 -29.96
CA SER A 67 2.12 16.59 -30.87
C SER A 67 0.77 17.30 -30.76
N SER A 68 0.78 18.54 -30.26
CA SER A 68 -0.39 19.43 -30.30
C SER A 68 -0.44 20.13 -31.66
N THR A 69 -1.27 19.62 -32.57
CA THR A 69 -1.44 20.10 -33.95
C THR A 69 -2.44 21.25 -34.09
N SER A 70 -3.18 21.56 -33.04
CA SER A 70 -4.20 22.60 -33.03
C SER A 70 -4.03 23.57 -31.86
N LYS A 71 -4.45 24.82 -32.05
CA LYS A 71 -4.43 25.87 -31.02
C LYS A 71 -5.75 26.63 -31.06
N MET A 72 -6.31 26.96 -29.90
CA MET A 72 -7.44 27.89 -29.83
C MET A 72 -6.92 29.33 -29.90
N VAL A 73 -7.47 30.10 -30.83
CA VAL A 73 -7.24 31.55 -30.94
C VAL A 73 -8.60 32.21 -31.06
N ASN A 74 -8.94 33.10 -30.11
CA ASN A 74 -10.25 33.76 -30.04
C ASN A 74 -11.41 32.75 -30.17
N GLU A 75 -11.35 31.66 -29.41
CA GLU A 75 -12.36 30.59 -29.36
C GLU A 75 -12.55 29.79 -30.65
N VAL A 76 -11.75 30.06 -31.69
CA VAL A 76 -11.74 29.28 -32.93
C VAL A 76 -10.56 28.30 -32.90
N ASN A 77 -10.86 27.02 -33.18
CA ASN A 77 -9.84 25.98 -33.28
C ASN A 77 -9.09 26.10 -34.61
N VAL A 78 -7.87 26.60 -34.57
CA VAL A 78 -7.02 26.76 -35.75
C VAL A 78 -5.92 25.71 -35.76
N ARG A 79 -5.69 25.11 -36.94
CA ARG A 79 -4.56 24.21 -37.15
C ARG A 79 -3.28 25.02 -37.07
N LYS A 80 -2.27 24.49 -36.37
CA LYS A 80 -0.94 25.10 -36.34
C LYS A 80 -0.23 24.82 -37.66
N ASP A 81 0.33 25.86 -38.26
CA ASP A 81 1.18 25.72 -39.46
C ASP A 81 2.60 25.27 -39.12
N THR A 82 3.01 25.41 -37.86
CA THR A 82 4.34 25.02 -37.36
C THR A 82 4.22 24.26 -36.06
N PHE A 83 5.03 23.20 -35.90
CA PHE A 83 5.05 22.35 -34.72
C PHE A 83 6.45 22.36 -34.11
N ALA A 84 6.54 22.28 -32.78
CA ALA A 84 7.83 22.16 -32.10
C ALA A 84 8.41 20.77 -32.37
N VAL A 85 9.58 20.74 -33.02
CA VAL A 85 10.32 19.49 -33.27
C VAL A 85 11.47 19.42 -32.28
N ILE A 86 11.58 18.30 -31.56
CA ILE A 86 12.73 18.03 -30.71
C ILE A 86 13.86 17.55 -31.62
N ASN A 87 14.87 18.39 -31.81
CA ASN A 87 16.08 18.04 -32.53
C ASN A 87 17.17 17.60 -31.53
N TYR A 88 18.28 17.06 -32.04
CA TYR A 88 19.39 16.60 -31.20
C TYR A 88 20.02 17.72 -30.34
N HIS A 89 20.02 18.97 -30.81
CA HIS A 89 20.51 20.12 -30.05
C HIS A 89 19.64 20.44 -28.83
N HIS A 90 18.30 20.44 -28.98
CA HIS A 90 17.36 20.65 -27.88
C HIS A 90 17.47 19.56 -26.81
N PHE A 91 17.83 18.33 -27.22
CA PHE A 91 18.09 17.25 -26.27
C PHE A 91 19.34 17.49 -25.43
N LEU A 92 20.41 18.02 -26.02
CA LEU A 92 21.65 18.34 -25.29
C LEU A 92 21.44 19.45 -24.25
N GLU A 93 20.68 20.49 -24.59
CA GLU A 93 20.30 21.56 -23.65
C GLU A 93 19.47 21.02 -22.49
N ALA A 94 18.45 20.20 -22.78
CA ALA A 94 17.62 19.59 -21.75
C ALA A 94 18.44 18.67 -20.82
N LYS A 95 19.41 17.92 -21.36
CA LYS A 95 20.30 17.05 -20.57
C LYS A 95 21.22 17.86 -19.64
N GLN A 96 21.73 18.99 -20.10
CA GLN A 96 22.58 19.88 -19.30
C GLN A 96 21.81 20.61 -18.19
N ALA A 97 20.52 20.86 -18.37
CA ALA A 97 19.68 21.47 -17.33
C ALA A 97 19.29 20.48 -16.20
N ILE A 98 19.42 19.18 -16.44
CA ILE A 98 19.05 18.12 -15.48
C ILE A 98 20.29 17.56 -14.74
N THR A 99 21.50 17.78 -15.25
CA THR A 99 22.77 17.38 -14.62
C THR A 99 23.35 18.53 -13.81
#